data_AF-A0A946YX89-F1
#
_entry.id   AF-A0A946YX89-F1
#
_cell.length_a   1.000
_cell.length_b   1.000
_cell.length_c   1.000
_cell.angle_alpha   90.00
_cell.angle_beta   90.00
_cell.angle_gamma   90.00
#
_symmetry.space_group_name_H-M   'P 1'
#
loop_
_entity.id
_entity.type
_entity.pdbx_description
1 polymer ?
#
loop_
_entity_poly.entity_id
_entity_poly.type
_entity_poly.pdbx_seq_one_letter_code
_entity_poly.pdbx_strand_id
1 'polypeptide(L)' 'GWTEQQALSADVVVTMGCGDVCPVYPGKRYLDWELTDPNGQPLEVVRGVRDDIKARVESLLAELVG' A
#
# COMPACT_ATOMS: atom_id res chain seq x y z
N GLY A 1 9.22 8.59 6.31
CA GLY A 1 8.56 9.04 5.08
C GLY A 1 9.43 8.66 3.89
N TRP A 2 8.81 8.44 2.73
CA TRP A 2 9.52 8.25 1.45
C TRP A 2 9.96 9.60 0.87
N THR A 3 10.93 9.60 -0.05
CA THR A 3 11.42 10.79 -0.74
C THR A 3 10.64 11.03 -2.03
N GLU A 4 10.50 12.28 -2.46
CA GLU A 4 9.86 12.63 -3.73
C GLU A 4 10.42 11.83 -4.92
N GLN A 5 11.73 11.62 -4.95
CA GLN A 5 12.39 10.86 -6.01
C GLN A 5 11.92 9.39 -6.06
N GLN A 6 11.61 8.79 -4.90
CA GLN A 6 11.07 7.43 -4.84
C GLN A 6 9.65 7.35 -5.43
N ALA A 7 8.79 8.35 -5.20
CA ALA A 7 7.48 8.37 -5.83
C ALA A 7 7.57 8.64 -7.34
N LEU A 8 8.43 9.57 -7.76
CA LEU A 8 8.61 9.89 -9.18
C LEU A 8 9.10 8.68 -9.99
N SER A 9 9.91 7.80 -9.40
CA SER A 9 10.38 6.56 -10.06
C SER A 9 9.40 5.39 -9.99
N ALA A 10 8.32 5.48 -9.21
CA ALA A 10 7.35 4.39 -9.07
C ALA A 10 6.25 4.46 -10.14
N ASP A 11 5.81 3.30 -10.65
CA ASP A 11 4.65 3.19 -11.54
C ASP A 11 3.32 3.12 -10.77
N VAL A 12 3.37 2.53 -9.57
CA VAL A 12 2.21 2.36 -8.68
C VAL A 12 2.56 2.89 -7.28
N VAL A 13 1.68 3.69 -6.71
CA VAL A 13 1.75 4.18 -5.33
C VAL A 13 0.59 3.57 -4.54
N VAL A 14 0.90 2.85 -3.46
CA VAL A 14 -0.10 2.23 -2.59
C VAL A 14 -0.12 2.93 -1.24
N THR A 15 -1.26 3.48 -0.84
CA THR A 15 -1.51 4.02 0.50
C THR A 15 -2.23 2.98 1.36
N MET A 16 -1.86 2.93 2.64
CA MET A 16 -2.40 1.97 3.62
C MET A 16 -2.87 2.73 4.86
N GLY A 17 -3.90 3.56 4.71
CA GLY A 17 -4.59 4.21 5.83
C GLY A 17 -3.91 5.43 6.46
N CYS A 18 -2.98 6.12 5.79
CA CYS A 18 -2.24 7.20 6.45
C CYS A 18 -2.97 8.56 6.49
N GLY A 19 -4.10 8.76 5.80
CA GLY A 19 -4.87 10.01 5.82
C GLY A 19 -4.12 11.28 5.35
N ASP A 20 -2.81 11.22 5.19
CA ASP A 20 -1.97 12.30 4.69
C ASP A 20 -2.08 12.40 3.18
N VAL A 21 -2.33 13.64 2.75
CA VAL A 21 -2.47 14.01 1.36
C VAL A 21 -1.10 13.95 0.70
N CYS A 22 -0.72 12.77 0.22
CA CYS A 22 0.49 12.62 -0.59
C CYS A 22 0.32 13.41 -1.89
N PRO A 23 1.36 14.13 -2.37
CA PRO A 23 1.30 14.80 -3.67
C PRO A 23 0.93 13.79 -4.77
N VAL A 24 -0.08 14.14 -5.57
CA VAL A 24 -0.49 13.33 -6.72
C VAL A 24 0.39 13.72 -7.91
N TYR A 25 1.17 12.75 -8.39
CA TYR A 25 2.04 12.90 -9.55
C TYR A 25 1.35 12.32 -10.79
N PRO A 26 1.35 13.03 -11.93
CA PRO A 26 0.77 12.54 -13.17
C PRO A 26 1.39 11.22 -13.65
N GLY A 27 0.58 10.38 -14.30
CA GLY A 27 1.04 9.14 -14.94
C GLY A 27 1.27 7.96 -14.00
N LYS A 28 0.88 8.06 -12.73
CA LYS A 28 1.00 6.97 -11.75
C LYS A 28 -0.36 6.37 -11.41
N ARG A 29 -0.39 5.06 -11.17
CA ARG A 29 -1.55 4.38 -10.60
C ARG A 29 -1.52 4.53 -9.09
N TYR A 30 -2.59 5.09 -8.52
CA TYR A 30 -2.75 5.19 -7.07
C TYR A 30 -3.74 4.13 -6.59
N LEU A 31 -3.36 3.39 -5.56
CA LEU A 31 -4.21 2.43 -4.87
C LEU A 31 -4.32 2.82 -3.41
N ASP A 32 -5.54 2.83 -2.89
CA ASP A 32 -5.79 3.03 -1.46
C ASP A 32 -6.32 1.74 -0.87
N TRP A 33 -5.53 1.14 0.03
CA TRP A 33 -5.90 -0.07 0.74
C TRP A 33 -6.33 0.31 2.15
N GLU A 34 -7.64 0.26 2.37
CA GLU A 34 -8.20 0.37 3.70
C GLU A 34 -7.85 -0.90 4.49
N LEU A 35 -7.04 -0.71 5.54
CA LEU A 35 -6.54 -1.77 6.41
C LEU A 35 -6.85 -1.42 7.87
N THR A 36 -7.08 -2.43 8.69
CA THR A 36 -7.15 -2.25 10.14
C THR A 36 -5.77 -1.86 10.68
N ASP A 37 -5.68 -0.81 11.50
CA ASP A 37 -4.42 -0.43 12.16
C ASP A 37 -3.96 -1.54 13.12
N PRO A 38 -2.80 -2.19 12.87
CA PRO A 38 -2.30 -3.26 13.72
C PRO A 38 -1.67 -2.75 15.03
N ASN A 39 -1.45 -1.45 15.19
CA ASN A 39 -0.75 -0.91 16.34
C ASN A 39 -1.50 -1.18 17.65
N GLY A 40 -0.82 -1.79 18.62
CA GLY A 40 -1.39 -2.15 19.92
C GLY A 40 -2.41 -3.30 19.90
N GLN A 41 -2.64 -3.95 18.76
CA GLN A 41 -3.58 -5.07 18.63
C GLN A 41 -2.95 -6.42 19.00
N PRO A 42 -3.76 -7.45 19.34
CA PRO A 42 -3.29 -8.81 19.53
C PRO A 42 -2.56 -9.37 18.30
N LEU A 43 -1.64 -10.30 18.52
CA LEU A 43 -0.80 -10.89 17.46
C LEU A 43 -1.63 -11.52 16.32
N GLU A 44 -2.79 -12.08 16.65
CA GLU A 44 -3.73 -12.69 15.72
C GLU A 44 -4.27 -11.64 14.72
N VAL A 45 -4.59 -10.44 15.20
CA VAL A 45 -5.04 -9.33 14.35
C VAL A 45 -3.91 -8.86 13.45
N VAL A 46 -2.70 -8.69 14.00
CA VAL A 46 -1.51 -8.29 13.24
C VAL A 46 -1.22 -9.30 12.11
N ARG A 47 -1.33 -10.61 12.41
CA ARG A 47 -1.17 -11.68 11.41
C ARG A 47 -2.24 -11.60 10.33
N GLY A 48 -3.50 -11.33 10.70
CA GLY A 48 -4.59 -11.11 9.74
C GLY A 48 -4.31 -9.95 8.78
N VAL A 49 -3.86 -8.80 9.30
CA VAL A 49 -3.51 -7.63 8.46
C VAL A 49 -2.35 -7.95 7.53
N ARG A 50 -1.30 -8.63 8.01
CA ARG A 50 -0.18 -9.07 7.17
C ARG A 50 -0.64 -9.99 6.03
N ASP A 51 -1.53 -10.93 6.32
CA ASP A 51 -2.02 -11.90 5.34
C ASP A 51 -2.93 -11.23 4.29
N ASP A 52 -3.72 -10.22 4.68
CA ASP A 52 -4.48 -9.37 3.74
C ASP A 52 -3.52 -8.59 2.81
N ILE A 53 -2.52 -7.90 3.37
CA ILE A 53 -1.50 -7.19 2.58
C ILE A 53 -0.83 -8.14 1.57
N LYS A 54 -0.47 -9.35 2.02
CA LYS A 54 0.15 -10.36 1.15
C LYS A 54 -0.75 -10.71 -0.04
N ALA A 55 -2.02 -11.00 0.20
CA ALA A 55 -2.96 -11.37 -0.86
C ALA A 55 -3.13 -10.24 -1.89
N ARG A 56 -3.21 -8.98 -1.43
CA ARG A 56 -3.32 -7.81 -2.31
C ARG A 56 -2.07 -7.58 -3.14
N VAL A 57 -0.89 -7.75 -2.54
CA VAL A 57 0.39 -7.68 -3.26
C VAL A 57 0.49 -8.77 -4.32
N GLU A 58 0.11 -10.01 -4.00
CA GLU A 58 0.11 -11.11 -4.97
C GLU A 58 -0.83 -10.83 -6.15
N SER A 59 -2.03 -10.32 -5.88
CA SER A 59 -2.98 -9.90 -6.93
C SER A 59 -2.41 -8.78 -7.80
N LEU A 60 -1.83 -7.75 -7.19
CA LEU A 60 -1.25 -6.63 -7.93
C LEU A 60 -0.06 -7.07 -8.80
N LEU A 61 0.80 -7.96 -8.29
CA LEU A 61 1.90 -8.51 -9.07
C LEU A 61 1.39 -9.31 -10.27
N ALA A 62 0.33 -10.09 -10.10
CA ALA A 62 -0.30 -10.81 -11.21
C ALA A 62 -0.86 -9.86 -12.28
N GLU A 63 -1.45 -8.73 -11.88
CA GLU A 63 -1.92 -7.68 -12.81
C GLU A 63 -0.78 -6.96 -13.55
N LEU A 64 0.38 -6.79 -12.92
CA LEU A 64 1.50 -6.02 -13.49
C LEU A 64 2.41 -6.86 -14.39
N VAL A 65 2.46 -8.17 -14.17
CA VAL A 65 3.36 -9.10 -14.88
C VAL A 65 2.61 -9.99 -15.88
N GLY A 66 1.28 -10.05 -15.80
CA GLY A 66 0.42 -10.74 -16.75
C GLY A 66 0.08 -9.89 -17.96
#